data_AF-A0A4Z0HY64-F1
#
_entry.id   AF-A0A4Z0HY64-F1
#
_cell.length_a   1.000
_cell.length_b   1.000
_cell.length_c   1.000
_cell.angle_alpha   90.00
_cell.angle_beta   90.00
_cell.angle_gamma   90.00
#
_symmetry.space_group_name_H-M   'P 1'
#
loop_
_entity.id
_entity.type
_entity.pdbx_description
1 polymer ?
#
loop_
_entity_poly.entity_id
_entity_poly.type
_entity_poly.pdbx_seq_one_letter_code
_entity_poly.pdbx_strand_id
1 'polypeptide(L)'
;MWSLLFGWAMLRPEYHWSTPWPIWVDAIGLAIFGLVAGIPITLLGRPVVRTYATVLEGLTAAQRTATARALRRGPVPTDPAVLTAAVRASDLARAYRNRVTPTGRRLTWVLIGLFAVPLPAVEFMTDQPRLAVMFLVLAVMMVVAQVWPAWVRRRREPHLGRLRAAADADPEVAAAVAHAVPPAVPTTREHLLRIGVILVLLAAAMLATLFFTQESGRDCRTARAAVGYIADHQDLLDPGQIGPGGPDLSEYHAWSAQLGRYADEVADPGISSHLHQISDLSAEAVSIVEQARTPGLSDDSVEIRTASYTNIIQRLVDADTQMYELCKR
;
A
#
# COMPACT_ATOMS: atom_id res chain seq x y z
N MET A 1 -7.92 -8.39 9.61
CA MET A 1 -8.66 -7.17 9.24
C MET A 1 -7.75 -6.12 8.61
N TRP A 2 -6.68 -5.68 9.30
CA TRP A 2 -5.73 -4.67 8.77
C TRP A 2 -4.92 -5.14 7.55
N SER A 3 -4.47 -6.39 7.55
CA SER A 3 -3.85 -7.05 6.39
C SER A 3 -4.79 -7.18 5.19
N LEU A 4 -6.09 -7.34 5.47
CA LEU A 4 -7.12 -7.45 4.45
C LEU A 4 -7.46 -6.09 3.84
N LEU A 5 -7.34 -4.99 4.59
CA LEU A 5 -7.52 -3.63 4.08
C LEU A 5 -6.33 -3.15 3.25
N PHE A 6 -5.09 -3.51 3.62
CA PHE A 6 -3.92 -3.24 2.79
C PHE A 6 -3.92 -4.11 1.53
N GLY A 7 -4.24 -5.41 1.68
CA GLY A 7 -4.51 -6.29 0.54
C GLY A 7 -5.59 -5.71 -0.35
N TRP A 8 -6.73 -5.30 0.20
CA TRP A 8 -7.83 -4.68 -0.55
C TRP A 8 -7.44 -3.36 -1.25
N ALA A 9 -6.62 -2.51 -0.62
CA ALA A 9 -6.11 -1.27 -1.21
C ALA A 9 -5.03 -1.51 -2.28
N MET A 10 -4.28 -2.60 -2.19
CA MET A 10 -3.40 -3.09 -3.26
C MET A 10 -4.18 -3.80 -4.39
N LEU A 11 -5.36 -4.37 -4.09
CA LEU A 11 -6.00 -5.38 -4.94
C LEU A 11 -7.16 -4.91 -5.83
N ARG A 12 -7.65 -3.65 -5.80
CA ARG A 12 -8.61 -3.18 -6.83
C ARG A 12 -8.60 -1.65 -7.02
N PRO A 13 -8.86 -1.14 -8.26
CA PRO A 13 -9.71 -1.75 -9.28
C PRO A 13 -9.02 -2.00 -10.64
N GLU A 14 -9.61 -2.89 -11.44
CA GLU A 14 -9.28 -3.16 -12.87
C GLU A 14 -8.20 -4.21 -13.21
N TYR A 15 -7.64 -4.95 -12.25
CA TYR A 15 -6.92 -6.19 -12.60
C TYR A 15 -7.90 -7.31 -12.96
N HIS A 16 -8.05 -7.53 -14.25
CA HIS A 16 -8.57 -8.78 -14.79
C HIS A 16 -7.37 -9.57 -15.34
N TRP A 17 -7.24 -10.81 -14.84
CA TRP A 17 -6.84 -12.08 -15.46
C TRP A 17 -5.45 -12.49 -16.03
N SER A 18 -4.40 -11.69 -16.27
CA SER A 18 -3.21 -12.27 -16.97
C SER A 18 -1.88 -12.43 -16.23
N THR A 19 -1.67 -11.88 -15.02
CA THR A 19 -0.43 -12.20 -14.25
C THR A 19 -0.71 -12.34 -12.76
N PRO A 20 -0.85 -13.58 -12.23
CA PRO A 20 -0.87 -13.79 -10.80
C PRO A 20 0.56 -13.63 -10.30
N TRP A 21 0.89 -12.50 -9.69
CA TRP A 21 1.98 -12.49 -8.72
C TRP A 21 1.74 -13.67 -7.78
N PRO A 22 2.70 -14.58 -7.66
CA PRO A 22 2.37 -15.84 -7.05
C PRO A 22 2.18 -15.58 -5.55
N ILE A 23 1.06 -16.06 -5.00
CA ILE A 23 0.48 -15.72 -3.68
C ILE A 23 1.51 -15.73 -2.52
N TRP A 24 2.60 -16.48 -2.67
CA TRP A 24 3.71 -16.51 -1.72
C TRP A 24 4.47 -15.18 -1.61
N VAL A 25 4.58 -14.37 -2.66
CA VAL A 25 5.22 -13.04 -2.63
C VAL A 25 4.43 -12.10 -1.73
N ASP A 26 3.11 -12.07 -1.88
CA ASP A 26 2.22 -11.29 -1.00
C ASP A 26 2.26 -11.80 0.44
N ALA A 27 2.27 -13.13 0.62
CA ALA A 27 2.36 -13.73 1.95
C ALA A 27 3.68 -13.43 2.65
N ILE A 28 4.79 -13.42 1.91
CA ILE A 28 6.13 -13.07 2.42
C ILE A 28 6.19 -11.59 2.76
N GLY A 29 5.68 -10.71 1.89
CA GLY A 29 5.60 -9.27 2.18
C GLY A 29 4.80 -8.99 3.45
N LEU A 30 3.65 -9.65 3.61
CA LEU A 30 2.82 -9.54 4.81
C LEU A 30 3.51 -10.10 6.05
N ALA A 31 4.21 -11.22 5.93
CA ALA A 31 4.94 -11.85 7.04
C ALA A 31 6.13 -10.99 7.49
N ILE A 32 6.91 -10.44 6.55
CA ILE A 32 8.02 -9.53 6.83
C ILE A 32 7.48 -8.26 7.49
N PHE A 33 6.42 -7.66 6.95
CA PHE A 33 5.81 -6.47 7.57
C PHE A 33 5.27 -6.76 8.98
N GLY A 34 4.59 -7.89 9.15
CA GLY A 34 4.10 -8.34 10.46
C GLY A 34 5.23 -8.57 11.48
N LEU A 35 6.36 -9.13 11.04
CA LEU A 35 7.55 -9.30 11.86
C LEU A 35 8.20 -7.95 12.20
N VAL A 36 8.41 -7.09 11.19
CA VAL A 36 9.01 -5.76 11.35
C VAL A 36 8.16 -4.87 12.25
N ALA A 37 6.84 -4.99 12.22
CA ALA A 37 5.94 -4.25 13.11
C ALA A 37 5.78 -4.92 14.50
N GLY A 38 5.74 -6.26 14.57
CA GLY A 38 5.47 -7.01 15.79
C GLY A 38 6.67 -7.16 16.73
N ILE A 39 7.87 -7.33 16.19
CA ILE A 39 9.12 -7.42 16.95
C ILE A 39 9.38 -6.16 17.81
N PRO A 40 9.29 -4.93 17.30
CA PRO A 40 9.50 -3.75 18.11
C PRO A 40 8.38 -3.58 19.15
N ILE A 41 7.11 -3.88 18.83
CA ILE A 41 6.02 -3.81 19.82
C ILE A 41 6.29 -4.76 21.00
N THR A 42 6.77 -5.97 20.73
CA THR A 42 7.07 -6.97 21.76
C THR A 42 8.34 -6.62 22.54
N LEU A 43 9.41 -6.18 21.88
CA LEU A 43 10.67 -5.82 22.53
C LEU A 43 10.57 -4.51 23.33
N LEU A 44 9.89 -3.49 22.81
CA LEU A 44 9.64 -2.21 23.49
C LEU A 44 8.64 -2.36 24.66
N GLY A 45 7.84 -3.43 24.66
CA GLY A 45 6.90 -3.73 25.74
C GLY A 45 7.53 -4.44 26.95
N ARG A 46 8.66 -5.12 26.80
CA ARG A 46 9.33 -5.89 27.88
C ARG A 46 9.62 -5.10 29.17
N PRO A 47 10.18 -3.88 29.16
CA PRO A 47 10.43 -3.13 30.40
C PRO A 47 9.13 -2.77 31.12
N VAL A 48 8.08 -2.48 30.34
CA VAL A 48 6.74 -2.18 30.86
C VAL A 48 6.18 -3.41 31.56
N VAL A 49 6.22 -4.58 30.91
CA VAL A 49 5.73 -5.84 31.49
C VAL A 49 6.48 -6.19 32.79
N ARG A 50 7.81 -6.02 32.84
CA ARG A 50 8.58 -6.28 34.07
C ARG A 50 8.18 -5.37 35.22
N THR A 51 7.97 -4.08 34.96
CA THR A 51 7.56 -3.13 36.01
C THR A 51 6.10 -3.35 36.45
N TYR A 52 5.26 -3.88 35.57
CA TYR A 52 3.92 -4.34 35.97
C TYR A 52 3.99 -5.64 36.80
N ALA A 53 4.93 -6.53 36.51
CA ALA A 53 5.13 -7.76 37.26
C ALA A 53 5.52 -7.48 38.72
N THR A 54 6.37 -6.47 38.97
CA THR A 54 6.73 -6.06 40.34
C THR A 54 5.55 -5.47 41.12
N VAL A 55 4.61 -4.80 40.44
CA VAL A 55 3.37 -4.31 41.10
C VAL A 55 2.40 -5.45 41.41
N LEU A 56 2.48 -6.55 40.66
CA LEU A 56 1.63 -7.74 40.82
C LEU A 56 2.31 -8.86 41.63
N GLU A 57 3.51 -8.61 42.11
CA GLU A 57 4.30 -9.52 42.93
C GLU A 57 3.63 -9.66 44.31
N GLY A 58 3.44 -10.90 44.76
CA GLY A 58 2.70 -11.20 45.99
C GLY A 58 1.18 -11.41 45.83
N LEU A 59 0.57 -11.09 44.68
CA LEU A 59 -0.86 -11.40 44.43
C LEU A 59 -1.06 -12.83 43.91
N THR A 60 -2.15 -13.47 44.35
CA THR A 60 -2.61 -14.78 43.85
C THR A 60 -3.11 -14.69 42.40
N ALA A 61 -3.21 -15.82 41.70
CA ALA A 61 -3.72 -15.87 40.32
C ALA A 61 -5.15 -15.30 40.19
N ALA A 62 -6.01 -15.56 41.18
CA ALA A 62 -7.36 -15.00 41.24
C ALA A 62 -7.33 -13.47 41.42
N GLN A 63 -6.46 -12.95 42.28
CA GLN A 63 -6.31 -11.51 42.49
C GLN A 63 -5.72 -10.78 41.27
N ARG A 64 -4.79 -11.41 40.53
CA ARG A 64 -4.24 -10.84 39.28
C ARG A 64 -5.32 -10.72 38.19
N THR A 65 -6.16 -11.74 38.03
CA THR A 65 -7.27 -11.68 37.06
C THR A 65 -8.33 -10.67 37.49
N ALA A 66 -8.63 -10.55 38.78
CA ALA A 66 -9.50 -9.51 39.33
C ALA A 66 -8.94 -8.09 39.09
N THR A 67 -7.62 -7.89 39.29
CA THR A 67 -6.93 -6.62 39.01
C THR A 67 -7.02 -6.25 37.52
N ALA A 68 -6.76 -7.21 36.62
CA ALA A 68 -6.87 -7.00 35.19
C ALA A 68 -8.31 -6.67 34.75
N ARG A 69 -9.30 -7.29 35.39
CA ARG A 69 -10.73 -7.03 35.14
C ARG A 69 -11.11 -5.62 35.63
N ALA A 70 -10.69 -5.25 36.83
CA ALA A 70 -10.90 -3.93 37.43
C ALA A 70 -10.30 -2.81 36.56
N LEU A 71 -9.10 -2.98 36.03
CA LEU A 71 -8.42 -2.02 35.16
C LEU A 71 -9.09 -1.81 33.78
N ARG A 72 -9.83 -2.81 33.27
CA ARG A 72 -10.50 -2.71 31.96
C ARG A 72 -11.77 -1.88 32.05
N ARG A 73 -12.78 -2.40 32.79
CA ARG A 73 -14.09 -1.79 33.13
C ARG A 73 -14.86 -2.61 34.19
N GLY A 74 -14.17 -3.49 34.93
CA GLY A 74 -14.81 -4.37 35.91
C GLY A 74 -15.35 -3.62 37.13
N PRO A 75 -16.11 -4.30 38.00
CA PRO A 75 -16.59 -3.71 39.25
C PRO A 75 -15.42 -3.25 40.14
N VAL A 76 -15.68 -2.28 41.02
CA VAL A 76 -14.69 -1.82 42.01
C VAL A 76 -14.37 -2.99 42.95
N PRO A 77 -13.09 -3.39 43.08
CA PRO A 77 -12.70 -4.49 43.96
C PRO A 77 -12.98 -4.16 45.42
N THR A 78 -13.53 -5.12 46.17
CA THR A 78 -13.70 -5.04 47.63
C THR A 78 -12.45 -5.48 48.39
N ASP A 79 -11.56 -6.24 47.74
CA ASP A 79 -10.28 -6.67 48.32
C ASP A 79 -9.24 -5.51 48.27
N PRO A 80 -8.73 -5.04 49.42
CA PRO A 80 -7.80 -3.91 49.50
C PRO A 80 -6.47 -4.19 48.78
N ALA A 81 -6.02 -5.46 48.70
CA ALA A 81 -4.81 -5.83 47.98
C ALA A 81 -4.99 -5.66 46.46
N VAL A 82 -6.16 -6.03 45.93
CA VAL A 82 -6.51 -5.88 44.50
C VAL A 82 -6.70 -4.40 44.14
N LEU A 83 -7.32 -3.62 45.04
CA LEU A 83 -7.52 -2.18 44.86
C LEU A 83 -6.18 -1.42 44.83
N THR A 84 -5.28 -1.71 45.78
CA THR A 84 -3.93 -1.12 45.83
C THR A 84 -3.13 -1.43 44.55
N ALA A 85 -3.13 -2.69 44.11
CA ALA A 85 -2.42 -3.11 42.90
C ALA A 85 -2.99 -2.46 41.64
N ALA A 86 -4.32 -2.34 41.52
CA ALA A 86 -4.97 -1.68 40.39
C ALA A 86 -4.60 -0.20 40.31
N VAL A 87 -4.61 0.51 41.44
CA VAL A 87 -4.29 1.95 41.49
C VAL A 87 -2.81 2.19 41.16
N ARG A 88 -1.87 1.45 41.79
CA ARG A 88 -0.44 1.53 41.46
C ARG A 88 -0.15 1.22 40.00
N ALA A 89 -0.80 0.20 39.43
CA ALA A 89 -0.68 -0.15 38.01
C ALA A 89 -1.19 0.99 37.10
N SER A 90 -2.25 1.69 37.51
CA SER A 90 -2.82 2.82 36.76
C SER A 90 -1.91 4.06 36.78
N ASP A 91 -1.28 4.35 37.91
CA ASP A 91 -0.33 5.46 38.08
C ASP A 91 0.95 5.22 37.29
N LEU A 92 1.49 4.00 37.35
CA LEU A 92 2.64 3.58 36.56
C LEU A 92 2.37 3.76 35.05
N ALA A 93 1.17 3.39 34.61
CA ALA A 93 0.72 3.59 33.23
C ALA A 93 0.72 5.08 32.85
N ARG A 94 0.30 5.95 33.77
CA ARG A 94 0.23 7.40 33.58
C ARG A 94 1.63 8.01 33.51
N ALA A 95 2.52 7.59 34.40
CA ALA A 95 3.91 8.05 34.42
C ALA A 95 4.67 7.67 33.14
N TYR A 96 4.49 6.44 32.63
CA TYR A 96 5.12 6.01 31.37
C TYR A 96 4.61 6.80 30.16
N ARG A 97 3.33 7.21 30.16
CA ARG A 97 2.71 8.00 29.08
C ARG A 97 3.13 9.46 29.09
N ASN A 98 3.22 10.07 30.27
CA ASN A 98 3.63 11.47 30.39
C ASN A 98 5.11 11.69 30.01
N ARG A 99 5.87 10.61 29.88
CA ARG A 99 7.26 10.62 29.42
C ARG A 99 7.43 10.91 27.93
N VAL A 100 6.37 10.85 27.13
CA VAL A 100 6.45 11.20 25.70
C VAL A 100 6.68 12.70 25.60
N THR A 101 7.86 13.09 25.13
CA THR A 101 8.21 14.52 25.01
C THR A 101 7.29 15.21 24.01
N PRO A 102 6.92 16.49 24.25
CA PRO A 102 6.10 17.25 23.31
C PRO A 102 6.74 17.34 21.92
N THR A 103 8.08 17.35 21.85
CA THR A 103 8.85 17.31 20.61
C THR A 103 8.65 16.01 19.83
N GLY A 104 8.67 14.85 20.50
CA GLY A 104 8.40 13.57 19.84
C GLY A 104 6.98 13.50 19.28
N ARG A 105 6.00 14.05 20.01
CA ARG A 105 4.61 14.13 19.54
C ARG A 105 4.47 15.04 18.31
N ARG A 106 5.15 16.19 18.29
CA ARG A 106 5.17 17.10 17.13
C ARG A 106 5.80 16.42 15.91
N LEU A 107 6.95 15.75 16.09
CA LEU A 107 7.63 15.03 15.00
C LEU A 107 6.73 13.96 14.38
N THR A 108 5.99 13.18 15.18
CA THR A 108 5.05 12.19 14.64
C THR A 108 3.95 12.83 13.80
N TRP A 109 3.40 13.98 14.22
CA TRP A 109 2.39 14.70 13.44
C TRP A 109 2.96 15.31 12.15
N VAL A 110 4.20 15.77 12.17
CA VAL A 110 4.91 16.19 10.95
C VAL A 110 5.06 15.03 9.97
N LEU A 111 5.47 13.85 10.45
CA LEU A 111 5.55 12.65 9.60
C LEU A 111 4.18 12.25 9.04
N ILE A 112 3.12 12.26 9.86
CA ILE A 112 1.76 12.02 9.38
C ILE A 112 1.39 13.03 8.29
N GLY A 113 1.65 14.32 8.50
CA GLY A 113 1.39 15.36 7.52
C GLY A 113 2.13 15.13 6.21
N LEU A 114 3.40 14.72 6.29
CA LEU A 114 4.25 14.38 5.14
C LEU A 114 3.67 13.22 4.32
N PHE A 115 3.27 12.12 4.98
CA PHE A 115 2.67 10.97 4.30
C PHE A 115 1.23 11.21 3.83
N ALA A 116 0.52 12.17 4.43
CA ALA A 116 -0.88 12.45 4.10
C ALA A 116 -1.04 13.43 2.93
N VAL A 117 -0.09 14.33 2.71
CA VAL A 117 -0.28 15.48 1.81
C VAL A 117 0.81 15.59 0.73
N PRO A 118 2.05 16.02 1.03
CA PRO A 118 3.02 16.31 -0.01
C PRO A 118 3.45 15.06 -0.79
N LEU A 119 3.61 13.90 -0.12
CA LEU A 119 4.00 12.67 -0.83
C LEU A 119 2.88 12.19 -1.79
N PRO A 120 1.63 11.97 -1.35
CA PRO A 120 0.56 11.62 -2.28
C PRO A 120 0.33 12.67 -3.37
N ALA A 121 0.43 13.97 -3.05
CA ALA A 121 0.21 15.03 -4.04
C ALA A 121 1.24 14.99 -5.16
N VAL A 122 2.52 14.74 -4.85
CA VAL A 122 3.56 14.56 -5.86
C VAL A 122 3.26 13.32 -6.71
N GLU A 123 2.91 12.19 -6.09
CA GLU A 123 2.66 10.95 -6.82
C GLU A 123 1.39 10.98 -7.68
N PHE A 124 0.37 11.75 -7.27
CA PHE A 124 -0.79 12.02 -8.12
C PHE A 124 -0.45 12.96 -9.28
N MET A 125 0.47 13.90 -9.10
CA MET A 125 0.95 14.77 -10.19
C MET A 125 1.80 14.02 -11.20
N THR A 126 2.46 12.93 -10.79
CA THR A 126 3.25 12.04 -11.66
C THR A 126 2.45 10.85 -12.20
N ASP A 127 1.11 10.90 -12.16
CA ASP A 127 0.20 9.84 -12.64
C ASP A 127 0.52 8.43 -12.05
N GLN A 128 1.06 8.36 -10.83
CA GLN A 128 1.32 7.11 -10.08
C GLN A 128 0.33 6.95 -8.91
N PRO A 129 -0.98 6.73 -9.17
CA PRO A 129 -2.02 6.73 -8.12
C PRO A 129 -1.81 5.62 -7.08
N ARG A 130 -1.11 4.54 -7.45
CA ARG A 130 -0.81 3.42 -6.54
C ARG A 130 0.12 3.82 -5.39
N LEU A 131 1.19 4.56 -5.71
CA LEU A 131 2.12 5.08 -4.71
C LEU A 131 1.43 6.12 -3.83
N ALA A 132 0.60 6.98 -4.42
CA ALA A 132 -0.19 7.96 -3.68
C ALA A 132 -1.14 7.30 -2.66
N VAL A 133 -1.88 6.26 -3.08
CA VAL A 133 -2.77 5.49 -2.21
C VAL A 133 -1.98 4.79 -1.10
N MET A 134 -0.82 4.21 -1.41
CA MET A 134 0.03 3.57 -0.40
C MET A 134 0.45 4.55 0.71
N PHE A 135 0.88 5.76 0.34
CA PHE A 135 1.24 6.79 1.31
C PHE A 135 0.05 7.24 2.15
N LEU A 136 -1.13 7.40 1.55
CA LEU A 136 -2.36 7.71 2.28
C LEU A 136 -2.75 6.63 3.28
N VAL A 137 -2.68 5.35 2.88
CA VAL A 137 -2.97 4.22 3.77
C VAL A 137 -2.01 4.21 4.96
N LEU A 138 -0.71 4.46 4.70
CA LEU A 138 0.29 4.56 5.75
C LEU A 138 0.00 5.74 6.70
N ALA A 139 -0.39 6.90 6.17
CA ALA A 139 -0.77 8.06 6.97
C ALA A 139 -1.99 7.76 7.85
N VAL A 140 -3.05 7.16 7.30
CA VAL A 140 -4.24 6.74 8.05
C VAL A 140 -3.87 5.76 9.15
N MET A 141 -3.01 4.78 8.86
CA MET A 141 -2.50 3.85 9.87
C MET A 141 -1.80 4.56 11.01
N MET A 142 -0.92 5.52 10.71
CA MET A 142 -0.21 6.31 11.71
C MET A 142 -1.18 7.14 12.58
N VAL A 143 -2.22 7.73 11.97
CA VAL A 143 -3.29 8.44 12.69
C VAL A 143 -4.04 7.50 13.63
N VAL A 144 -4.49 6.34 13.13
CA VAL A 144 -5.23 5.36 13.95
C VAL A 144 -4.39 4.87 15.12
N ALA A 145 -3.11 4.55 14.89
CA ALA A 145 -2.19 4.10 15.94
C ALA A 145 -2.02 5.14 17.07
N GLN A 146 -2.16 6.43 16.77
CA GLN A 146 -2.02 7.52 17.74
C GLN A 146 -3.34 7.91 18.43
N VAL A 147 -4.42 7.96 17.65
CA VAL A 147 -5.73 8.45 18.12
C VAL A 147 -6.49 7.35 18.87
N TRP A 148 -6.44 6.10 18.39
CA TRP A 148 -7.20 5.00 19.00
C TRP A 148 -6.85 4.76 20.47
N PRO A 149 -5.57 4.69 20.87
CA PRO A 149 -5.22 4.56 22.29
C PRO A 149 -5.67 5.78 23.11
N ALA A 150 -5.64 6.99 22.54
CA ALA A 150 -6.11 8.19 23.22
C ALA A 150 -7.61 8.17 23.48
N TRP A 151 -8.37 7.73 22.49
CA TRP A 151 -9.81 7.59 22.60
C TRP A 151 -10.21 6.51 23.62
N VAL A 152 -9.58 5.33 23.56
CA VAL A 152 -9.81 4.26 24.55
C VAL A 152 -9.49 4.73 25.96
N ARG A 153 -8.44 5.56 26.13
CA ARG A 153 -8.06 6.15 27.43
C ARG A 153 -9.12 7.12 27.96
N ARG A 154 -9.55 8.09 27.16
CA ARG A 154 -10.61 9.03 27.55
C ARG A 154 -11.88 8.30 28.00
N ARG A 155 -12.21 7.21 27.31
CA ARG A 155 -13.33 6.34 27.69
C ARG A 155 -13.11 5.52 28.98
N ARG A 156 -11.90 5.46 29.54
CA ARG A 156 -11.57 4.75 30.79
C ARG A 156 -11.28 5.69 31.96
N GLU A 157 -10.97 6.95 31.71
CA GLU A 157 -10.70 7.97 32.75
C GLU A 157 -11.79 8.04 33.84
N PRO A 158 -13.10 8.04 33.53
CA PRO A 158 -14.14 8.08 34.57
C PRO A 158 -14.17 6.84 35.46
N HIS A 159 -13.77 5.68 34.93
CA HIS A 159 -13.69 4.43 35.68
C HIS A 159 -12.46 4.41 36.60
N LEU A 160 -11.32 4.86 36.08
CA LEU A 160 -10.09 4.98 36.87
C LEU A 160 -10.22 6.00 38.00
N GLY A 161 -10.96 7.10 37.77
CA GLY A 161 -11.29 8.07 38.82
C GLY A 161 -12.12 7.47 39.95
N ARG A 162 -13.07 6.58 39.62
CA ARG A 162 -13.86 5.86 40.64
C ARG A 162 -13.02 4.87 41.44
N LEU A 163 -12.09 4.16 40.80
CA LEU A 163 -11.14 3.29 41.51
C LEU A 163 -10.23 4.09 42.45
N ARG A 164 -9.79 5.29 42.02
CA ARG A 164 -9.00 6.20 42.84
C ARG A 164 -9.79 6.67 44.07
N ALA A 165 -11.02 7.15 43.86
CA ALA A 165 -11.87 7.61 44.94
C ALA A 165 -12.18 6.50 45.96
N ALA A 166 -12.38 5.26 45.50
CA ALA A 166 -12.56 4.11 46.40
C ALA A 166 -11.29 3.78 47.21
N ALA A 167 -10.10 3.97 46.62
CA ALA A 167 -8.83 3.78 47.30
C ALA A 167 -8.53 4.90 48.32
N ASP A 168 -8.93 6.14 48.02
CA ASP A 168 -8.76 7.28 48.94
C ASP A 168 -9.73 7.22 50.13
N ALA A 169 -10.83 6.46 50.01
CA ALA A 169 -11.80 6.24 51.10
C ALA A 169 -11.31 5.23 52.16
N ASP A 170 -10.28 4.44 51.86
CA ASP A 170 -9.69 3.44 52.76
C ASP A 170 -8.28 3.91 53.20
N PRO A 171 -8.06 4.22 54.50
CA PRO A 171 -6.80 4.77 54.98
C PRO A 171 -5.60 3.81 54.84
N GLU A 172 -5.82 2.49 54.89
CA GLU A 172 -4.74 1.50 54.72
C GLU A 172 -4.30 1.42 53.25
N VAL A 173 -5.26 1.47 52.33
CA VAL A 173 -5.00 1.50 50.88
C VAL A 173 -4.36 2.82 50.47
N ALA A 174 -4.81 3.95 51.00
CA ALA A 174 -4.25 5.27 50.73
C ALA A 174 -2.77 5.36 51.14
N ALA A 175 -2.42 4.86 52.33
CA ALA A 175 -1.04 4.81 52.80
C ALA A 175 -0.14 3.89 51.94
N ALA A 176 -0.67 2.75 51.49
CA ALA A 176 0.04 1.86 50.59
C ALA A 176 0.25 2.49 49.19
N VAL A 177 -0.73 3.21 48.65
CA VAL A 177 -0.64 3.85 47.33
C VAL A 177 0.30 5.07 47.33
N ALA A 178 0.49 5.75 48.48
CA ALA A 178 1.38 6.90 48.60
C ALA A 178 2.85 6.61 48.23
N HIS A 179 3.29 5.35 48.36
CA HIS A 179 4.60 4.91 47.91
C HIS A 179 4.58 4.64 46.38
N ALA A 180 4.92 5.67 45.61
CA ALA A 180 4.95 5.59 44.15
C ALA A 180 6.10 4.70 43.66
N VAL A 181 5.79 3.72 42.80
CA VAL A 181 6.80 2.93 42.09
C VAL A 181 7.33 3.75 40.92
N PRO A 182 8.65 4.03 40.84
CA PRO A 182 9.22 4.81 39.74
C PRO A 182 9.10 4.06 38.40
N PRO A 183 8.74 4.74 37.30
CA PRO A 183 8.63 4.10 35.99
C PRO A 183 10.01 3.69 35.46
N ALA A 184 10.16 2.44 35.01
CA ALA A 184 11.38 1.93 34.40
C ALA A 184 11.89 2.86 33.28
N VAL A 185 13.16 3.25 33.35
CA VAL A 185 13.80 4.12 32.36
C VAL A 185 14.05 3.28 31.09
N PRO A 186 13.64 3.75 29.89
CA PRO A 186 13.91 3.04 28.66
C PRO A 186 15.41 2.92 28.46
N THR A 187 15.86 1.72 28.10
CA THR A 187 17.29 1.47 27.86
C THR A 187 17.71 2.08 26.51
N THR A 188 19.01 2.38 26.33
CA THR A 188 19.57 2.87 25.05
C THR A 188 19.19 1.98 23.87
N ARG A 189 19.10 0.68 24.12
CA ARG A 189 18.66 -0.35 23.15
C ARG A 189 17.24 -0.14 22.64
N GLU A 190 16.32 0.31 23.50
CA GLU A 190 14.92 0.58 23.12
C GLU A 190 14.79 1.86 22.29
N HIS A 191 15.61 2.87 22.58
CA HIS A 191 15.70 4.07 21.74
C HIS A 191 16.22 3.73 20.34
N LEU A 192 17.27 2.92 20.24
CA LEU A 192 17.81 2.44 18.96
C LEU A 192 16.78 1.60 18.19
N LEU A 193 16.02 0.74 18.85
CA LEU A 193 14.95 -0.04 18.20
C LEU A 193 13.86 0.87 17.61
N ARG A 194 13.43 1.92 18.32
CA ARG A 194 12.45 2.88 17.78
C ARG A 194 12.98 3.60 16.54
N ILE A 195 14.23 4.06 16.59
CA ILE A 195 14.89 4.70 15.44
C ILE A 195 14.97 3.70 14.27
N GLY A 196 15.35 2.45 14.55
CA GLY A 196 15.42 1.37 13.56
C GLY A 196 14.09 1.12 12.85
N VAL A 197 12.96 1.11 13.56
CA VAL A 197 11.63 0.95 12.94
C VAL A 197 11.31 2.10 11.98
N ILE A 198 11.59 3.33 12.40
CA ILE A 198 11.36 4.51 11.54
C ILE A 198 12.23 4.40 10.28
N LEU A 199 13.50 4.04 10.44
CA LEU A 199 14.43 3.86 9.31
C LEU A 199 13.96 2.74 8.37
N VAL A 200 13.46 1.62 8.89
CA VAL A 200 12.94 0.53 8.06
C VAL A 200 11.69 0.97 7.28
N LEU A 201 10.77 1.73 7.90
CA LEU A 201 9.61 2.26 7.20
C LEU A 201 10.01 3.25 6.09
N LEU A 202 10.99 4.12 6.35
CA LEU A 202 11.53 5.03 5.34
C LEU A 202 12.24 4.27 4.22
N ALA A 203 13.03 3.25 4.54
CA ALA A 203 13.71 2.41 3.56
C ALA A 203 12.72 1.64 2.69
N ALA A 204 11.65 1.08 3.29
CA ALA A 204 10.60 0.38 2.56
C ALA A 204 9.85 1.33 1.61
N ALA A 205 9.52 2.55 2.07
CA ALA A 205 8.92 3.57 1.23
C ALA A 205 9.83 3.93 0.05
N MET A 206 11.13 4.15 0.31
CA MET A 206 12.12 4.45 -0.74
C MET A 206 12.26 3.30 -1.74
N LEU A 207 12.30 2.05 -1.27
CA LEU A 207 12.40 0.87 -2.13
C LEU A 207 11.18 0.73 -3.04
N ALA A 208 9.98 0.98 -2.50
CA ALA A 208 8.75 0.99 -3.28
C ALA A 208 8.80 2.05 -4.39
N THR A 209 9.19 3.28 -4.07
CA THR A 209 9.35 4.34 -5.07
C THR A 209 10.34 3.94 -6.17
N LEU A 210 11.49 3.38 -5.81
CA LEU A 210 12.49 2.93 -6.81
C LEU A 210 11.96 1.81 -7.70
N PHE A 211 11.19 0.87 -7.14
CA PHE A 211 10.64 -0.25 -7.89
C PHE A 211 9.59 0.21 -8.93
N PHE A 212 8.60 0.99 -8.50
CA PHE A 212 7.53 1.48 -9.38
C PHE A 212 8.04 2.44 -10.47
N THR A 213 9.06 3.24 -10.16
CA THR A 213 9.71 4.12 -11.16
C THR A 213 10.54 3.34 -12.19
N GLN A 214 11.13 2.21 -11.81
CA GLN A 214 11.86 1.35 -12.76
C GLN A 214 10.93 0.57 -13.70
N GLU A 215 9.82 0.05 -13.19
CA GLU A 215 8.83 -0.67 -14.01
C GLU A 215 8.21 0.27 -15.07
N SER A 216 7.72 1.44 -14.65
CA SER A 216 7.21 2.46 -15.58
C SER A 216 8.24 2.86 -16.65
N GLY A 217 9.51 3.04 -16.26
CA GLY A 217 10.58 3.33 -17.21
C GLY A 217 10.90 2.20 -18.18
N ARG A 218 10.71 0.93 -17.79
CA ARG A 218 10.87 -0.24 -18.69
C ARG A 218 9.71 -0.30 -19.68
N ASP A 219 8.50 -0.16 -19.19
CA ASP A 219 7.28 -0.26 -20.00
C ASP A 219 7.21 0.88 -21.03
N CYS A 220 7.62 2.10 -20.68
CA CYS A 220 7.77 3.22 -21.62
C CYS A 220 8.84 2.98 -22.70
N ARG A 221 9.88 2.19 -22.41
CA ARG A 221 10.87 1.82 -23.44
C ARG A 221 10.28 0.82 -24.42
N THR A 222 9.52 -0.15 -23.94
CA THR A 222 8.81 -1.13 -24.79
C THR A 222 7.75 -0.43 -25.65
N ALA A 223 6.96 0.48 -25.08
CA ALA A 223 6.01 1.30 -25.82
C ALA A 223 6.69 2.11 -26.93
N ARG A 224 7.81 2.78 -26.63
CA ARG A 224 8.58 3.53 -27.63
C ARG A 224 9.19 2.62 -28.71
N ALA A 225 9.56 1.39 -28.37
CA ALA A 225 10.01 0.40 -29.34
C ALA A 225 8.85 -0.03 -30.27
N ALA A 226 7.64 -0.22 -29.75
CA ALA A 226 6.46 -0.50 -30.54
C ALA A 226 6.13 0.66 -31.51
N VAL A 227 6.16 1.91 -31.02
CA VAL A 227 5.98 3.12 -31.88
C VAL A 227 7.03 3.16 -32.99
N GLY A 228 8.30 2.96 -32.64
CA GLY A 228 9.39 2.91 -33.62
C GLY A 228 9.17 1.82 -34.66
N TYR A 229 8.73 0.63 -34.22
CA TYR A 229 8.43 -0.49 -35.10
C TYR A 229 7.28 -0.19 -36.09
N ILE A 230 6.22 0.51 -35.65
CA ILE A 230 5.13 0.97 -36.52
C ILE A 230 5.66 2.00 -37.53
N ALA A 231 6.46 2.97 -37.08
CA ALA A 231 7.04 4.00 -37.94
C ALA A 231 8.03 3.42 -38.97
N ASP A 232 8.74 2.34 -38.63
CA ASP A 232 9.66 1.65 -39.53
C ASP A 232 8.92 0.85 -40.64
N HIS A 233 7.65 0.50 -40.44
CA HIS A 233 6.82 -0.27 -41.39
C HIS A 233 5.70 0.58 -42.01
N GLN A 234 6.00 1.84 -42.37
CA GLN A 234 5.04 2.75 -43.01
C GLN A 234 4.47 2.22 -44.33
N ASP A 235 5.22 1.37 -45.03
CA ASP A 235 4.78 0.68 -46.24
C ASP A 235 3.59 -0.25 -45.99
N LEU A 236 3.54 -0.91 -44.83
CA LEU A 236 2.41 -1.74 -44.42
C LEU A 236 1.19 -0.90 -44.01
N LEU A 237 1.35 0.39 -43.73
CA LEU A 237 0.24 1.28 -43.37
C LEU A 237 -0.45 1.90 -44.60
N ASP A 238 0.13 1.73 -45.80
CA ASP A 238 -0.38 2.34 -47.04
C ASP A 238 -1.63 1.60 -47.57
N PRO A 239 -2.82 2.23 -47.56
CA PRO A 239 -4.04 1.59 -48.08
C PRO A 239 -3.97 1.24 -49.57
N GLY A 240 -3.08 1.91 -50.33
CA GLY A 240 -2.87 1.63 -51.76
C GLY A 240 -2.15 0.30 -52.02
N GLN A 241 -1.55 -0.32 -51.00
CA GLN A 241 -0.70 -1.51 -51.13
C GLN A 241 -1.35 -2.79 -50.58
N ILE A 242 -2.62 -2.74 -50.19
CA ILE A 242 -3.31 -3.93 -49.65
C ILE A 242 -3.68 -4.96 -50.74
N GLY A 243 -3.79 -4.52 -51.99
CA GLY A 243 -4.15 -5.35 -53.13
C GLY A 243 -3.02 -6.25 -53.66
N PRO A 244 -3.27 -7.02 -54.74
CA PRO A 244 -2.25 -7.83 -55.40
C PRO A 244 -1.10 -6.95 -55.91
N GLY A 245 0.14 -7.29 -55.53
CA GLY A 245 1.36 -6.54 -55.93
C GLY A 245 1.97 -5.65 -54.84
N GLY A 246 1.34 -5.55 -53.66
CA GLY A 246 1.95 -4.94 -52.47
C GLY A 246 2.85 -5.89 -51.66
N PRO A 247 3.26 -5.49 -50.44
CA PRO A 247 4.09 -6.27 -49.52
C PRO A 247 3.55 -7.69 -49.28
N ASP A 248 4.40 -8.67 -48.96
CA ASP A 248 3.93 -10.05 -48.86
C ASP A 248 2.95 -10.24 -47.68
N LEU A 249 1.98 -11.15 -47.82
CA LEU A 249 1.01 -11.37 -46.74
C LEU A 249 1.70 -11.83 -45.45
N SER A 250 2.82 -12.56 -45.55
CA SER A 250 3.59 -12.97 -44.37
C SER A 250 4.21 -11.79 -43.61
N GLU A 251 4.50 -10.67 -44.28
CA GLU A 251 5.02 -9.46 -43.64
C GLU A 251 3.96 -8.80 -42.75
N TYR A 252 2.70 -8.74 -43.22
CA TYR A 252 1.57 -8.27 -42.43
C TYR A 252 1.34 -9.15 -41.18
N HIS A 253 1.39 -10.48 -41.33
CA HIS A 253 1.29 -11.40 -40.19
C HIS A 253 2.43 -11.22 -39.20
N ALA A 254 3.67 -11.09 -39.68
CA ALA A 254 4.84 -10.90 -38.83
C ALA A 254 4.76 -9.58 -38.05
N TRP A 255 4.32 -8.52 -38.71
CA TRP A 255 4.12 -7.21 -38.12
C TRP A 255 3.07 -7.25 -37.00
N SER A 256 1.88 -7.81 -37.27
CA SER A 256 0.82 -7.95 -36.27
C SER A 256 1.25 -8.83 -35.08
N ALA A 257 1.95 -9.93 -35.34
CA ALA A 257 2.49 -10.80 -34.28
C ALA A 257 3.56 -10.10 -33.42
N GLN A 258 4.37 -9.21 -33.99
CA GLN A 258 5.35 -8.43 -33.24
C GLN A 258 4.66 -7.38 -32.35
N LEU A 259 3.59 -6.73 -32.84
CA LEU A 259 2.79 -5.79 -32.04
C LEU A 259 2.07 -6.48 -30.88
N GLY A 260 1.55 -7.69 -31.10
CA GLY A 260 1.00 -8.52 -30.02
C GLY A 260 2.02 -8.84 -28.93
N ARG A 261 3.26 -9.16 -29.31
CA ARG A 261 4.35 -9.39 -28.33
C ARG A 261 4.66 -8.15 -27.50
N TYR A 262 4.67 -6.96 -28.09
CA TYR A 262 4.86 -5.72 -27.32
C TYR A 262 3.71 -5.49 -26.32
N ALA A 263 2.47 -5.80 -26.70
CA ALA A 263 1.32 -5.70 -25.81
C ALA A 263 1.44 -6.65 -24.60
N ASP A 264 1.94 -7.87 -24.81
CA ASP A 264 2.14 -8.86 -23.75
C ASP A 264 3.31 -8.55 -22.80
N GLU A 265 4.30 -7.76 -23.25
CA GLU A 265 5.51 -7.44 -22.47
C GLU A 265 5.30 -6.30 -21.44
N VAL A 266 4.25 -5.49 -21.62
CA VAL A 266 3.98 -4.30 -20.80
C VAL A 266 3.03 -4.60 -19.64
N ALA A 267 3.40 -4.17 -18.43
CA ALA A 267 2.63 -4.39 -17.21
C ALA A 267 1.80 -3.16 -16.77
N ASP A 268 2.20 -1.97 -17.18
CA ASP A 268 1.46 -0.74 -16.94
C ASP A 268 0.09 -0.79 -17.63
N PRO A 269 -1.02 -0.62 -16.90
CA PRO A 269 -2.37 -0.79 -17.46
C PRO A 269 -2.75 0.31 -18.45
N GLY A 270 -2.25 1.53 -18.28
CA GLY A 270 -2.50 2.62 -19.21
C GLY A 270 -1.83 2.34 -20.55
N ILE A 271 -0.57 1.95 -20.52
CA ILE A 271 0.20 1.62 -21.73
C ILE A 271 -0.27 0.30 -22.37
N SER A 272 -0.46 -0.75 -21.56
CA SER A 272 -0.91 -2.08 -22.02
C SER A 272 -2.26 -2.02 -22.73
N SER A 273 -3.23 -1.24 -22.23
CA SER A 273 -4.53 -1.09 -22.89
C SER A 273 -4.40 -0.52 -24.31
N HIS A 274 -3.53 0.47 -24.51
CA HIS A 274 -3.31 1.05 -25.83
C HIS A 274 -2.53 0.11 -26.75
N LEU A 275 -1.54 -0.62 -26.25
CA LEU A 275 -0.81 -1.61 -27.04
C LEU A 275 -1.69 -2.80 -27.44
N HIS A 276 -2.58 -3.28 -26.57
CA HIS A 276 -3.57 -4.30 -26.94
C HIS A 276 -4.52 -3.78 -28.01
N GLN A 277 -4.98 -2.53 -27.89
CA GLN A 277 -5.80 -1.90 -28.94
C GLN A 277 -5.06 -1.83 -30.28
N ILE A 278 -3.78 -1.46 -30.27
CA ILE A 278 -2.93 -1.45 -31.48
C ILE A 278 -2.76 -2.88 -32.03
N SER A 279 -2.53 -3.87 -31.17
CA SER A 279 -2.43 -5.27 -31.56
C SER A 279 -3.73 -5.77 -32.22
N ASP A 280 -4.88 -5.50 -31.62
CA ASP A 280 -6.19 -5.90 -32.15
C ASP A 280 -6.46 -5.23 -33.52
N LEU A 281 -6.17 -3.93 -33.63
CA LEU A 281 -6.28 -3.19 -34.89
C LEU A 281 -5.33 -3.75 -35.96
N SER A 282 -4.11 -4.16 -35.58
CA SER A 282 -3.15 -4.76 -36.49
C SER A 282 -3.64 -6.12 -37.03
N ALA A 283 -4.28 -6.92 -36.17
CA ALA A 283 -4.86 -8.20 -36.58
C ALA A 283 -6.07 -8.02 -37.49
N GLU A 284 -6.90 -7.00 -37.21
CA GLU A 284 -8.02 -6.61 -38.07
C GLU A 284 -7.53 -6.12 -39.44
N ALA A 285 -6.46 -5.32 -39.47
CA ALA A 285 -5.80 -4.88 -40.70
C ALA A 285 -5.33 -6.06 -41.57
N VAL A 286 -4.67 -7.06 -40.96
CA VAL A 286 -4.25 -8.30 -41.65
C VAL A 286 -5.45 -8.99 -42.29
N SER A 287 -6.57 -9.12 -41.55
CA SER A 287 -7.77 -9.77 -42.09
C SER A 287 -8.34 -9.01 -43.30
N ILE A 288 -8.28 -7.68 -43.32
CA ILE A 288 -8.69 -6.89 -44.49
C ILE A 288 -7.76 -7.13 -45.69
N VAL A 289 -6.45 -7.26 -45.47
CA VAL A 289 -5.47 -7.55 -46.54
C VAL A 289 -5.69 -8.95 -47.13
N GLU A 290 -5.87 -9.97 -46.28
CA GLU A 290 -6.21 -11.34 -46.72
C GLU A 290 -7.46 -11.33 -47.59
N GLN A 291 -8.48 -10.63 -47.11
CA GLN A 291 -9.72 -10.41 -47.81
C GLN A 291 -9.44 -9.72 -49.15
N ALA A 292 -8.79 -8.56 -49.20
CA ALA A 292 -8.53 -7.79 -50.42
C ALA A 292 -7.76 -8.57 -51.50
N ARG A 293 -7.01 -9.60 -51.10
CA ARG A 293 -6.23 -10.48 -52.00
C ARG A 293 -6.99 -11.74 -52.46
N THR A 294 -8.26 -11.88 -52.09
CA THR A 294 -9.07 -13.02 -52.53
C THR A 294 -9.24 -13.00 -54.06
N PRO A 295 -8.90 -14.10 -54.77
CA PRO A 295 -9.04 -14.15 -56.22
C PRO A 295 -10.47 -13.89 -56.68
N GLY A 296 -10.64 -13.08 -57.73
CA GLY A 296 -11.95 -12.83 -58.36
C GLY A 296 -12.81 -11.74 -57.69
N LEU A 297 -12.24 -10.92 -56.81
CA LEU A 297 -12.89 -9.71 -56.30
C LEU A 297 -13.14 -8.68 -57.41
N SER A 298 -14.26 -7.96 -57.32
CA SER A 298 -14.54 -6.79 -58.16
C SER A 298 -13.77 -5.57 -57.66
N ASP A 299 -13.49 -4.62 -58.55
CA ASP A 299 -12.81 -3.35 -58.22
C ASP A 299 -13.54 -2.58 -57.11
N ASP A 300 -14.88 -2.49 -57.18
CA ASP A 300 -15.71 -1.87 -56.13
C ASP A 300 -15.50 -2.51 -54.75
N SER A 301 -15.28 -3.83 -54.71
CA SER A 301 -15.07 -4.56 -53.44
C SER A 301 -13.68 -4.30 -52.86
N VAL A 302 -12.68 -4.04 -53.72
CA VAL A 302 -11.33 -3.64 -53.30
C VAL A 302 -11.37 -2.23 -52.73
N GLU A 303 -12.09 -1.30 -53.37
CA GLU A 303 -12.21 0.09 -52.89
C GLU A 303 -12.87 0.18 -51.50
N ILE A 304 -13.93 -0.60 -51.25
CA ILE A 304 -14.57 -0.69 -49.93
C ILE A 304 -13.55 -1.14 -48.86
N ARG A 305 -12.69 -2.10 -49.20
CA ARG A 305 -11.67 -2.64 -48.28
C ARG A 305 -10.55 -1.65 -48.04
N THR A 306 -10.14 -0.89 -49.05
CA THR A 306 -9.19 0.22 -48.90
C THR A 306 -9.73 1.29 -47.95
N ALA A 307 -11.02 1.64 -48.05
CA ALA A 307 -11.64 2.59 -47.13
C ALA A 307 -11.68 2.06 -45.67
N SER A 308 -12.06 0.80 -45.48
CA SER A 308 -12.02 0.15 -44.16
C SER A 308 -10.61 0.07 -43.59
N TYR A 309 -9.62 -0.27 -44.42
CA TYR A 309 -8.21 -0.30 -44.02
C TYR A 309 -7.74 1.07 -43.54
N THR A 310 -8.06 2.12 -44.30
CA THR A 310 -7.73 3.51 -43.94
C THR A 310 -8.28 3.90 -42.57
N ASN A 311 -9.51 3.49 -42.24
CA ASN A 311 -10.11 3.75 -40.93
C ASN A 311 -9.36 3.05 -39.79
N ILE A 312 -8.93 1.79 -39.99
CA ILE A 312 -8.15 1.05 -38.99
C ILE A 312 -6.81 1.72 -38.76
N ILE A 313 -6.10 2.12 -39.83
CA ILE A 313 -4.82 2.81 -39.71
C ILE A 313 -4.96 4.14 -38.96
N GLN A 314 -6.01 4.92 -39.21
CA GLN A 314 -6.28 6.14 -38.43
C GLN A 314 -6.44 5.85 -36.93
N ARG A 315 -7.25 4.85 -36.57
CA ARG A 315 -7.44 4.45 -35.17
C ARG A 315 -6.15 3.95 -34.52
N LEU A 316 -5.29 3.28 -35.29
CA LEU A 316 -4.00 2.78 -34.83
C LEU A 316 -3.04 3.95 -34.54
N VAL A 317 -2.97 4.95 -35.43
CA VAL A 317 -2.16 6.17 -35.23
C VAL A 317 -2.67 7.02 -34.07
N ASP A 318 -3.99 7.09 -33.88
CA ASP A 318 -4.59 7.79 -32.73
C ASP A 318 -4.21 7.12 -31.40
N ALA A 319 -4.25 5.79 -31.35
CA ALA A 319 -3.85 5.01 -30.18
C ALA A 319 -2.34 5.17 -29.88
N ASP A 320 -1.51 5.17 -30.92
CA ASP A 320 -0.06 5.42 -30.83
C ASP A 320 0.26 6.80 -30.23
N THR A 321 -0.41 7.84 -30.72
CA THR A 321 -0.22 9.23 -30.25
C THR A 321 -0.60 9.37 -28.77
N GLN A 322 -1.70 8.75 -28.35
CA GLN A 322 -2.13 8.77 -26.94
C GLN A 322 -1.13 8.05 -26.02
N MET A 323 -0.58 6.93 -26.47
CA MET A 323 0.44 6.18 -25.73
C MET A 323 1.75 6.98 -25.58
N TYR A 324 2.16 7.73 -26.59
CA TYR A 324 3.35 8.58 -26.51
C TYR A 324 3.23 9.68 -25.44
N GLU A 325 2.05 10.29 -25.29
CA GLU A 325 1.80 11.30 -24.25
C GLU A 325 1.84 10.72 -22.83
N LEU A 326 1.42 9.46 -22.64
CA LEU A 326 1.55 8.76 -21.35
C LEU A 326 3.03 8.51 -20.99
N CYS A 327 3.88 8.23 -21.98
CA CYS A 327 5.31 7.97 -21.76
C CYS A 327 6.19 9.22 -21.64
N LYS A 328 5.59 10.42 -21.77
CA LYS A 328 6.27 11.72 -21.73
C LYS A 328 6.07 12.45 -20.39
N ARG A 329 5.00 12.12 -19.67
CA ARG A 329 4.69 12.65 -18.32
C ARG A 329 5.53 11.95 -17.26
#